data_AF-A0A7C2JI24-F1
#
_entry.id   AF-A0A7C2JI24-F1
#
_cell.length_a   1.000
_cell.length_b   1.000
_cell.length_c   1.000
_cell.angle_alpha   90.00
_cell.angle_beta   90.00
_cell.angle_gamma   90.00
#
_symmetry.space_group_name_H-M   'P 1'
#
loop_
_entity.id
_entity.type
_entity.pdbx_description
1 polymer ?
#
loop_
_entity_poly.entity_id
_entity_poly.type
_entity_poly.pdbx_seq_one_letter_code
_entity_poly.pdbx_strand_id
1 'polypeptide(L)' 'DRARFWIKMGPRFIYITYYALRNDAGDYLGTLEVTQDLTELRQLEGEQRLLNYDDVKVNFG' A
#
# COMPACT_ATOMS: atom_id res chain seq x y z
N ASP A 1 -15.63 8.55 2.76
CA ASP A 1 -15.19 8.98 1.41
C ASP A 1 -13.74 8.57 1.18
N ARG A 2 -13.36 8.26 -0.07
CA ARG A 2 -11.96 8.01 -0.42
C ARG A 2 -11.58 8.61 -1.78
N ALA A 3 -10.38 9.16 -1.87
CA ALA A 3 -9.77 9.61 -3.12
C ALA A 3 -8.52 8.79 -3.41
N ARG A 4 -8.30 8.44 -4.67
CA ARG A 4 -7.23 7.52 -5.08
C ARG A 4 -6.56 8.02 -6.34
N PHE A 5 -5.24 8.05 -6.34
CA PHE A 5 -4.45 8.29 -7.54
C PHE A 5 -3.17 7.47 -7.51
N TRP A 6 -2.52 7.43 -8.67
CA TRP A 6 -1.25 6.74 -8.83
C TRP A 6 -0.32 7.58 -9.67
N ILE A 7 0.97 7.46 -9.37
CA ILE A 7 2.02 8.12 -10.13
C ILE A 7 3.15 7.14 -10.40
N LYS A 8 3.78 7.28 -11.57
CA LYS A 8 5.06 6.64 -11.85
C LYS A 8 6.16 7.57 -11.36
N MET A 9 6.96 7.11 -10.41
CA MET A 9 8.08 7.84 -9.85
C MET A 9 9.37 7.07 -10.17
N GLY A 10 9.97 7.37 -11.31
CA GLY A 10 11.07 6.56 -11.86
C GLY A 10 10.62 5.13 -12.15
N PRO A 11 11.32 4.09 -11.66
CA PRO A 11 10.91 2.70 -11.84
C PRO A 11 9.75 2.29 -10.92
N ARG A 12 9.36 3.16 -9.97
CA ARG A 12 8.34 2.83 -8.96
C ARG A 12 6.93 3.19 -9.42
N PHE A 13 5.98 2.31 -9.14
CA PHE A 13 4.56 2.58 -9.32
C PHE A 13 3.91 2.81 -7.96
N ILE A 14 3.67 4.08 -7.63
CA ILE A 14 3.16 4.47 -6.33
C ILE A 14 1.65 4.63 -6.41
N TYR A 15 0.95 3.98 -5.48
CA TYR A 15 -0.49 4.08 -5.30
C TYR A 15 -0.80 4.78 -3.99
N ILE A 16 -1.58 5.87 -4.06
CA ILE A 16 -1.88 6.73 -2.92
C ILE A 16 -3.39 6.78 -2.74
N THR A 17 -3.83 6.50 -1.51
CA THR A 17 -5.25 6.57 -1.12
C THR A 17 -5.42 7.46 0.11
N TYR A 18 -6.34 8.41 0.00
CA TYR A 18 -6.82 9.23 1.12
C TYR A 18 -8.18 8.71 1.58
N TYR A 19 -8.32 8.44 2.86
CA TYR A 19 -9.58 8.06 3.51
C TYR A 19 -10.02 9.15 4.46
N ALA A 20 -11.24 9.66 4.29
CA ALA A 20 -11.85 10.54 5.28
C ALA A 20 -12.26 9.72 6.51
N LEU A 21 -11.66 10.01 7.65
CA LEU A 21 -11.98 9.40 8.93
C LEU A 21 -13.16 10.14 9.58
N ARG A 22 -14.10 9.37 10.11
CA ARG A 22 -15.28 9.89 10.80
C ARG A 22 -15.51 9.12 12.09
N ASN A 23 -16.07 9.78 13.12
CA ASN A 23 -16.54 9.09 14.32
C ASN A 23 -17.89 8.39 14.05
N ASP A 24 -18.42 7.72 15.07
CA ASP A 24 -19.71 7.02 14.98
C ASP A 24 -20.90 7.96 14.71
N ALA A 25 -20.77 9.24 15.05
CA ALA A 25 -21.76 10.28 14.75
C ALA A 25 -21.64 10.85 13.32
N GLY A 26 -20.62 10.46 12.55
CA GLY A 26 -20.35 10.93 11.20
C GLY A 26 -19.50 12.21 11.10
N ASP A 27 -19.06 12.76 12.23
CA ASP A 27 -18.21 13.96 12.28
C ASP A 27 -16.85 13.66 11.67
N TYR A 28 -16.36 14.57 10.84
CA TYR A 28 -15.04 14.45 10.23
C TYR A 28 -13.94 14.61 11.27
N LEU A 29 -13.09 13.59 11.39
CA LEU A 29 -11.97 13.56 12.33
C LEU A 29 -10.62 13.87 11.68
N GLY A 30 -10.53 13.71 10.36
CA GLY A 30 -9.26 13.89 9.64
C GLY A 30 -9.14 12.97 8.44
N THR A 31 -7.94 12.90 7.88
CA THR A 31 -7.65 12.07 6.70
C THR A 31 -6.50 11.12 6.99
N LEU A 32 -6.71 9.84 6.67
CA LEU A 32 -5.65 8.84 6.62
C LEU A 32 -5.10 8.75 5.19
N GLU A 33 -3.83 9.05 5.00
CA GLU A 33 -3.10 8.79 3.76
C GLU A 33 -2.42 7.43 3.85
N VAL A 34 -2.61 6.60 2.83
CA VAL A 34 -1.91 5.33 2.64
C VAL A 34 -1.18 5.38 1.31
N THR A 35 0.14 5.20 1.35
CA THR A 35 1.02 5.16 0.19
C THR A 35 1.65 3.78 0.07
N GLN A 36 1.48 3.15 -1.09
CA GLN A 36 1.99 1.80 -1.39
C GLN A 36 2.87 1.83 -2.63
N ASP A 37 4.04 1.20 -2.57
CA ASP A 37 4.81 0.86 -3.76
C ASP A 37 4.28 -0.47 -4.30
N LEU A 38 3.62 -0.43 -5.47
CA LEU A 38 3.05 -1.62 -6.09
C LEU A 38 3.94 -2.17 -7.21
N THR A 39 5.20 -1.75 -7.32
CA THR A 39 6.08 -2.17 -8.40
C THR A 39 6.22 -3.69 -8.50
N GLU A 40 6.44 -4.37 -7.38
CA GLU A 40 6.59 -5.84 -7.35
C GLU A 40 5.23 -6.52 -7.49
N LEU A 41 4.21 -6.02 -6.80
CA LEU A 41 2.85 -6.57 -6.85
C LEU A 41 2.26 -6.59 -8.26
N ARG A 42 2.59 -5.60 -9.11
CA ARG A 42 2.14 -5.55 -10.51
C ARG A 42 2.81 -6.57 -11.43
N GLN A 43 3.89 -7.20 -10.98
CA GLN A 43 4.64 -8.22 -11.74
C GLN A 43 4.22 -9.64 -11.37
N LEU A 44 3.41 -9.81 -10.32
CA LEU A 44 2.93 -11.12 -9.91
C LEU A 44 1.99 -11.71 -10.96
N GLU A 45 2.20 -12.98 -11.28
CA GLU A 45 1.38 -13.81 -12.15
C GLU A 45 1.07 -15.14 -11.46
N GLY A 46 0.05 -15.86 -11.93
CA GLY A 46 -0.34 -17.14 -11.34
C GLY A 46 -0.89 -16.99 -9.92
N GLU A 47 -0.45 -17.87 -9.01
CA GLU A 47 -0.99 -17.95 -7.65
C GLU A 47 0.06 -18.45 -6.63
N GLN A 48 0.04 -17.85 -5.43
CA GLN A 48 0.76 -18.37 -4.26
C GLN A 48 -0.27 -18.77 -3.19
N ARG A 49 -0.56 -20.07 -3.11
CA ARG A 49 -1.60 -20.62 -2.20
C ARG A 49 -1.09 -20.99 -0.81
N LEU A 50 0.22 -21.02 -0.63
CA LEU A 50 0.88 -21.35 0.62
C LEU A 50 1.71 -20.17 1.11
N LEU A 51 1.79 -20.02 2.43
CA LEU A 51 2.62 -19.01 3.08
C LEU A 51 4.09 -19.32 2.77
N ASN A 52 4.80 -18.32 2.26
CA ASN A 52 6.24 -18.35 2.11
C ASN A 52 6.78 -17.09 2.76
N TYR A 53 7.78 -17.24 3.63
CA TYR A 53 8.44 -16.10 4.26
C TYR A 53 9.65 -15.73 3.41
N ASP A 54 9.82 -14.44 3.14
CA ASP A 54 11.06 -13.97 2.56
C ASP A 54 12.17 -14.14 3.61
N ASP A 55 13.19 -14.93 3.29
CA ASP A 55 14.37 -15.08 4.15
C ASP A 55 15.12 -13.75 4.22
N VAL A 56 14.79 -12.92 5.21
CA VAL A 56 15.56 -11.72 5.51
C VAL A 56 16.87 -12.14 6.16
N LYS A 57 17.93 -12.30 5.35
CA LYS A 57 19.29 -12.38 5.88
C LYS A 57 19.70 -11.02 6.44
N VAL A 58 19.46 -10.82 7.73
CA VAL A 58 20.05 -9.68 8.44
C VAL A 58 21.52 -9.99 8.68
N ASN A 59 22.39 -9.39 7.87
CA ASN A 59 23.82 -9.36 8.15
C ASN A 59 24.06 -8.41 9.32
N PHE A 60 24.20 -8.95 10.53
CA PHE A 60 24.85 -8.24 11.61
C PHE A 60 26.37 -8.43 11.42
N GLY A 61 27.01 -7.38 10.91
CA GLY A 61 28.46 -7.21 11.00
C GLY A 61 28.88 -6.79 12.40
#